data_AF-A0A2N1TR92-F1
#
_entry.id   AF-A0A2N1TR92-F1
#
_cell.length_a   1.000
_cell.length_b   1.000
_cell.length_c   1.000
_cell.angle_alpha   90.00
_cell.angle_beta   90.00
_cell.angle_gamma   90.00
#
_symmetry.space_group_name_H-M   'P 1'
#
loop_
_entity.id
_entity.type
_entity.pdbx_description
1 polymer ?
#
loop_
_entity_poly.entity_id
_entity_poly.type
_entity_poly.pdbx_seq_one_letter_code
_entity_poly.pdbx_strand_id
1 'polypeptide(L)'
;MQLIKQFRFLLFMLILLISSSSSVFARDLVQEAEAILQSRQDVVESVEKSFGQLKTPFDILEKWLQFTDEKSEFVNKARSVLNDLTPEFILALRPDIRQSVKDSTGVTQPLEVLQTWLKWNKTEDSSFVTMAEYAVRKSSSTSSENDSDDQEVDVDTVEDIPESPVNEEEQSEAGASVIGLEQMFNSFAIKDLPRPAKDSGWGIHWFPTLGSSKEVVDKYLAECEKMGIRWIVFLNVAEQISEANDYLIDEMKKKNMMPVLRLYSLTVPLDWEKVAQVVRHNVKKGVFYFQIYNEPNLKCEWPNGVIDLPAFVDLWLQGAKVILDAGGFPAFAPLCGAGEDGRSDLEFLNACLDLLEQKSELKILESCWISIHNQTWQPVDYVEDANGFKKFQFYNRIISKRLGQSRPIIATEGGFQTGGNKQMYDRHMRYNIDYYNYMLKAEPYYFAQCNWIIGNDVGGGDKGMWEDATWFTPDGPLPIVAALKKMEKKPRAR
;
A
#
# COMPACT_ATOMS: atom_id res chain seq x y z
N MET A 1 -15.91 -6.26 39.59
CA MET A 1 -15.91 -7.49 38.77
C MET A 1 -16.37 -7.26 37.32
N GLN A 2 -17.33 -6.35 37.07
CA GLN A 2 -17.82 -6.03 35.71
C GLN A 2 -16.81 -5.19 34.88
N LEU A 3 -16.06 -4.29 35.52
CA LEU A 3 -15.00 -3.50 34.88
C LEU A 3 -13.83 -4.36 34.34
N ILE A 4 -13.46 -5.44 35.05
CA ILE A 4 -12.35 -6.34 34.65
C ILE A 4 -12.75 -7.19 33.42
N LYS A 5 -14.05 -7.52 33.28
CA LYS A 5 -14.56 -8.21 32.09
C LYS A 5 -14.64 -7.29 30.86
N GLN A 6 -14.97 -6.01 31.05
CA GLN A 6 -14.94 -5.01 29.98
C GLN A 6 -13.51 -4.68 29.54
N PHE A 7 -12.55 -4.61 30.46
CA PHE A 7 -11.14 -4.38 30.13
C PHE A 7 -10.52 -5.55 29.37
N ARG A 8 -10.86 -6.80 29.72
CA ARG A 8 -10.43 -8.00 28.98
C ARG A 8 -11.09 -8.10 27.60
N PHE A 9 -12.33 -7.65 27.44
CA PHE A 9 -13.03 -7.65 26.14
C PHE A 9 -12.47 -6.56 25.20
N LEU A 10 -12.13 -5.37 25.72
CA LEU A 10 -11.46 -4.32 24.97
C LEU A 10 -10.01 -4.68 24.62
N LEU A 11 -9.28 -5.35 25.52
CA LEU A 11 -7.93 -5.85 25.23
C LEU A 11 -7.96 -6.99 24.18
N PHE A 12 -8.97 -7.86 24.20
CA PHE A 12 -9.17 -8.91 23.20
C PHE A 12 -9.58 -8.35 21.82
N MET A 13 -10.39 -7.28 21.78
CA MET A 13 -10.71 -6.55 20.54
C MET A 13 -9.51 -5.76 19.99
N LEU A 14 -8.66 -5.20 20.86
CA LEU A 14 -7.43 -4.50 20.47
C LEU A 14 -6.37 -5.47 19.90
N ILE A 15 -6.31 -6.71 20.42
CA ILE A 15 -5.44 -7.79 19.90
C ILE A 15 -5.92 -8.28 18.52
N LEU A 16 -7.24 -8.31 18.27
CA LEU A 16 -7.80 -8.66 16.96
C LEU A 16 -7.54 -7.58 15.88
N LEU A 17 -7.45 -6.30 16.26
CA LEU A 17 -7.28 -5.17 15.35
C LEU A 17 -5.83 -4.88 14.93
N ILE A 18 -4.82 -5.37 15.67
CA ILE A 18 -3.38 -5.24 15.34
C ILE A 18 -2.91 -6.38 14.39
N SER A 19 -3.79 -7.32 14.06
CA SER A 19 -3.42 -8.62 13.48
C SER A 19 -3.35 -8.68 11.94
N SER A 20 -3.73 -7.66 11.17
CA SER A 20 -3.94 -7.82 9.72
C SER A 20 -2.64 -8.00 8.93
N SER A 21 -1.64 -7.12 9.07
CA SER A 21 -0.41 -7.16 8.24
C SER A 21 0.59 -8.23 8.70
N SER A 22 0.77 -8.38 10.01
CA SER A 22 1.62 -9.42 10.59
C SER A 22 1.05 -10.83 10.40
N SER A 23 -0.28 -10.98 10.34
CA SER A 23 -0.88 -12.27 9.98
C SER A 23 -0.82 -12.54 8.49
N VAL A 24 -0.71 -11.54 7.61
CA VAL A 24 -0.49 -11.77 6.18
C VAL A 24 0.90 -12.36 5.97
N PHE A 25 1.96 -11.74 6.48
CA PHE A 25 3.31 -12.25 6.29
C PHE A 25 3.55 -13.61 7.00
N ALA A 26 2.98 -13.80 8.19
CA ALA A 26 3.01 -15.10 8.86
C ALA A 26 2.20 -16.17 8.09
N ARG A 27 1.10 -15.79 7.44
CA ARG A 27 0.35 -16.67 6.53
C ARG A 27 1.18 -16.98 5.29
N ASP A 28 1.90 -16.01 4.72
CA ASP A 28 2.70 -16.18 3.51
C ASP A 28 3.83 -17.20 3.74
N LEU A 29 4.55 -17.13 4.87
CA LEU A 29 5.60 -18.10 5.20
C LEU A 29 5.07 -19.52 5.44
N VAL A 30 3.92 -19.64 6.10
CA VAL A 30 3.26 -20.95 6.28
C VAL A 30 2.76 -21.48 4.93
N GLN A 31 2.16 -20.64 4.10
CA GLN A 31 1.70 -21.00 2.77
C GLN A 31 2.85 -21.36 1.83
N GLU A 32 4.00 -20.70 1.94
CA GLU A 32 5.20 -21.06 1.18
C GLU A 32 5.72 -22.45 1.59
N ALA A 33 5.78 -22.73 2.89
CA ALA A 33 6.12 -24.06 3.39
C ALA A 33 5.13 -25.13 2.90
N GLU A 34 3.83 -24.85 2.98
CA GLU A 34 2.77 -25.72 2.47
C GLU A 34 2.85 -25.92 0.96
N ALA A 35 3.15 -24.87 0.19
CA ALA A 35 3.29 -24.95 -1.27
C ALA A 35 4.47 -25.83 -1.70
N ILE A 36 5.59 -25.77 -0.96
CA ILE A 36 6.73 -26.68 -1.15
C ILE A 36 6.27 -28.13 -0.94
N LEU A 37 5.59 -28.43 0.18
CA LEU A 37 5.12 -29.77 0.51
C LEU A 37 4.00 -30.26 -0.42
N GLN A 38 3.11 -29.38 -0.87
CA GLN A 38 2.07 -29.69 -1.85
C GLN A 38 2.69 -30.10 -3.19
N SER A 39 3.79 -29.42 -3.58
CA SER A 39 4.55 -29.74 -4.78
C SER A 39 5.43 -30.98 -4.63
N ARG A 40 5.66 -31.44 -3.40
CA ARG A 40 6.55 -32.57 -3.03
C ARG A 40 5.87 -33.55 -2.09
N GLN A 41 4.76 -34.13 -2.54
CA GLN A 41 4.06 -35.18 -1.77
C GLN A 41 4.95 -36.40 -1.48
N ASP A 42 5.91 -36.69 -2.37
CA ASP A 42 6.93 -37.72 -2.16
C ASP A 42 7.77 -37.47 -0.90
N VAL A 43 8.07 -36.20 -0.61
CA VAL A 43 8.80 -35.79 0.60
C VAL A 43 7.93 -35.99 1.83
N VAL A 44 6.65 -35.59 1.78
CA VAL A 44 5.71 -35.76 2.89
C VAL A 44 5.60 -37.23 3.27
N GLU A 45 5.32 -38.10 2.30
CA GLU A 45 5.21 -39.55 2.52
C GLU A 45 6.50 -40.16 3.07
N SER A 46 7.65 -39.75 2.52
CA SER A 46 8.96 -40.25 2.97
C SER A 46 9.29 -39.82 4.40
N VAL A 47 9.01 -38.56 4.75
CA VAL A 47 9.24 -38.03 6.10
C VAL A 47 8.31 -38.73 7.09
N GLU A 48 7.01 -38.82 6.79
CA GLU A 48 6.03 -39.44 7.70
C GLU A 48 6.29 -40.93 7.91
N LYS A 49 6.78 -41.64 6.88
CA LYS A 49 7.17 -43.04 7.02
C LYS A 49 8.35 -43.23 7.98
N SER A 50 9.30 -42.29 8.00
CA SER A 50 10.51 -42.37 8.83
C SER A 50 10.33 -41.79 10.23
N PHE A 51 9.45 -40.79 10.40
CA PHE A 51 9.34 -40.00 11.63
C PHE A 51 7.92 -39.98 12.24
N GLY A 52 6.96 -40.64 11.60
CA GLY A 52 5.55 -40.56 11.97
C GLY A 52 4.90 -39.24 11.51
N GLN A 53 3.61 -39.08 11.82
CA GLN A 53 2.87 -37.88 11.47
C GLN A 53 3.41 -36.67 12.25
N LEU A 54 3.92 -35.67 11.53
CA LEU A 54 4.45 -34.44 12.11
C LEU A 54 3.35 -33.37 12.17
N LYS A 55 3.50 -32.43 13.11
CA LYS A 55 2.43 -31.48 13.46
C LYS A 55 2.39 -30.25 12.56
N THR A 56 3.53 -29.85 12.01
CA THR A 56 3.63 -28.59 11.24
C THR A 56 4.38 -28.77 9.93
N PRO A 57 4.10 -27.93 8.90
CA PRO A 57 4.87 -27.90 7.66
C PRO A 57 6.38 -27.70 7.88
N PHE A 58 6.76 -26.88 8.87
CA PHE A 58 8.16 -26.61 9.19
C PHE A 58 8.89 -27.84 9.75
N ASP A 59 8.21 -28.70 10.53
CA ASP A 59 8.79 -29.94 11.03
C ASP A 59 9.14 -30.90 9.88
N ILE A 60 8.27 -30.97 8.87
CA ILE A 60 8.46 -31.82 7.71
C ILE A 60 9.64 -31.33 6.87
N LEU A 61 9.71 -30.01 6.62
CA LEU A 61 10.83 -29.40 5.90
C LEU A 61 12.17 -29.57 6.65
N GLU A 62 12.18 -29.37 7.96
CA GLU A 62 13.37 -29.55 8.80
C GLU A 62 13.87 -30.99 8.72
N LYS A 63 12.97 -31.97 8.85
CA LYS A 63 13.35 -33.38 8.75
C LYS A 63 13.86 -33.71 7.37
N TRP A 64 13.16 -33.30 6.32
CA TRP A 64 13.61 -33.50 4.94
C TRP A 64 15.03 -32.98 4.70
N LEU A 65 15.33 -31.77 5.16
CA LEU A 65 16.65 -31.16 5.02
C LEU A 65 17.77 -31.87 5.79
N GLN A 66 17.45 -32.65 6.83
CA GLN A 66 18.43 -33.42 7.59
C GLN A 66 18.95 -34.66 6.85
N PHE A 67 18.20 -35.21 5.89
CA PHE A 67 18.55 -36.48 5.24
C PHE A 67 18.53 -36.42 3.70
N THR A 68 18.21 -35.28 3.11
CA THR A 68 18.22 -35.11 1.66
C THR A 68 19.60 -34.71 1.15
N ASP A 69 20.12 -35.45 0.16
CA ASP A 69 21.28 -35.06 -0.65
C ASP A 69 20.86 -34.29 -1.92
N GLU A 70 19.57 -34.00 -2.07
CA GLU A 70 19.01 -33.31 -3.22
C GLU A 70 19.55 -31.87 -3.33
N LYS A 71 19.94 -31.48 -4.55
CA LYS A 71 20.35 -30.11 -4.89
C LYS A 71 19.35 -29.50 -5.84
N SER A 72 18.18 -29.13 -5.32
CA SER A 72 17.08 -28.53 -6.08
C SER A 72 16.70 -27.16 -5.57
N GLU A 73 15.93 -26.44 -6.39
CA GLU A 73 15.32 -25.16 -6.01
C GLU A 73 14.42 -25.30 -4.78
N PHE A 74 13.74 -26.44 -4.62
CA PHE A 74 12.90 -26.70 -3.44
C PHE A 74 13.72 -26.85 -2.15
N VAL A 75 14.90 -27.46 -2.22
CA VAL A 75 15.81 -27.55 -1.07
C VAL A 75 16.33 -26.17 -0.68
N ASN A 76 16.63 -25.31 -1.66
CA ASN A 76 17.06 -23.93 -1.38
C ASN A 76 15.95 -23.09 -0.76
N LYS A 77 14.71 -23.20 -1.28
CA LYS A 77 13.54 -22.51 -0.72
C LYS A 77 13.21 -22.99 0.70
N ALA A 78 13.21 -24.31 0.93
CA ALA A 78 13.01 -24.87 2.25
C ALA A 78 14.05 -24.36 3.26
N ARG A 79 15.33 -24.26 2.86
CA ARG A 79 16.38 -23.68 3.71
C ARG A 79 16.12 -22.21 4.01
N SER A 80 15.71 -21.42 3.01
CA SER A 80 15.39 -20.00 3.20
C SER A 80 14.28 -19.83 4.24
N VAL A 81 13.14 -20.52 4.03
CA VAL A 81 11.99 -20.47 4.94
C VAL A 81 12.39 -20.82 6.38
N LEU A 82 13.16 -21.88 6.59
CA LEU A 82 13.56 -22.29 7.95
C LEU A 82 14.62 -21.40 8.59
N ASN A 83 15.48 -20.75 7.80
CA ASN A 83 16.51 -19.84 8.31
C ASN A 83 15.92 -18.54 8.83
N ASP A 84 14.83 -18.08 8.23
CA ASP A 84 14.16 -16.84 8.64
C ASP A 84 13.39 -17.01 9.96
N LEU A 85 13.01 -18.22 10.35
CA LEU A 85 12.26 -18.52 11.57
C LEU A 85 13.10 -18.46 12.86
N THR A 86 13.70 -17.31 13.15
CA THR A 86 14.36 -17.03 14.43
C THR A 86 13.40 -16.37 15.43
N PRO A 87 13.63 -16.49 16.75
CA PRO A 87 12.84 -15.77 17.74
C PRO A 87 12.82 -14.25 17.55
N GLU A 88 13.94 -13.68 17.07
CA GLU A 88 14.06 -12.25 16.79
C GLU A 88 13.15 -11.83 15.63
N PHE A 89 13.23 -12.58 14.53
CA PHE A 89 12.41 -12.36 13.35
C PHE A 89 10.91 -12.47 13.65
N ILE A 90 10.50 -13.50 14.37
CA ILE A 90 9.08 -13.70 14.72
C ILE A 90 8.57 -12.54 15.58
N LEU A 91 9.37 -12.03 16.52
CA LEU A 91 8.98 -10.88 17.33
C LEU A 91 9.05 -9.56 16.58
N ALA A 92 9.85 -9.45 15.52
CA ALA A 92 9.82 -8.30 14.62
C ALA A 92 8.49 -8.23 13.86
N LEU A 93 7.86 -9.37 13.56
CA LEU A 93 6.52 -9.42 12.97
C LEU A 93 5.42 -9.03 13.97
N ARG A 94 5.63 -9.25 15.27
CA ARG A 94 4.66 -8.93 16.35
C ARG A 94 5.33 -8.20 17.52
N PRO A 95 5.71 -6.92 17.34
CA PRO A 95 6.36 -6.14 18.39
C PRO A 95 5.45 -5.92 19.61
N ASP A 96 4.13 -6.02 19.43
CA ASP A 96 3.15 -6.00 20.51
C ASP A 96 3.31 -7.17 21.49
N ILE A 97 3.71 -8.36 21.02
CA ILE A 97 4.02 -9.51 21.88
C ILE A 97 5.25 -9.20 22.72
N ARG A 98 6.30 -8.67 22.08
CA ARG A 98 7.54 -8.27 22.77
C ARG A 98 7.24 -7.25 23.88
N GLN A 99 6.45 -6.23 23.57
CA GLN A 99 6.07 -5.20 24.54
C GLN A 99 5.16 -5.76 25.64
N SER A 100 4.15 -6.56 25.28
CA SER A 100 3.21 -7.14 26.25
C SER A 100 3.90 -8.10 27.23
N VAL A 101 4.84 -8.92 26.78
CA VAL A 101 5.60 -9.82 27.66
C VAL A 101 6.54 -9.01 28.55
N LYS A 102 7.25 -8.03 27.99
CA LYS A 102 8.11 -7.12 28.77
C LYS A 102 7.33 -6.42 29.89
N ASP A 103 6.16 -5.88 29.58
CA ASP A 103 5.33 -5.15 30.56
C ASP A 103 4.75 -6.06 31.65
N SER A 104 4.54 -7.34 31.35
CA SER A 104 3.90 -8.29 32.28
C SER A 104 4.89 -9.11 33.11
N THR A 105 6.09 -9.40 32.59
CA THR A 105 7.06 -10.29 33.23
C THR A 105 8.47 -9.71 33.33
N GLY A 106 8.76 -8.58 32.69
CA GLY A 106 10.10 -8.00 32.60
C GLY A 106 11.03 -8.75 31.62
N VAL A 107 10.56 -9.82 30.99
CA VAL A 107 11.35 -10.64 30.06
C VAL A 107 11.54 -9.87 28.76
N THR A 108 12.79 -9.79 28.30
CA THR A 108 13.18 -9.06 27.07
C THR A 108 13.94 -9.94 26.08
N GLN A 109 14.47 -11.07 26.53
CA GLN A 109 15.21 -12.00 25.66
C GLN A 109 14.26 -12.67 24.66
N PRO A 110 14.52 -12.61 23.35
CA PRO A 110 13.56 -13.01 22.30
C PRO A 110 13.01 -14.44 22.44
N LEU A 111 13.89 -15.40 22.74
CA LEU A 111 13.50 -16.79 22.98
C LEU A 111 12.60 -16.92 24.21
N GLU A 112 12.98 -16.28 25.32
CA GLU A 112 12.21 -16.30 26.57
C GLU A 112 10.88 -15.56 26.44
N VAL A 113 10.83 -14.51 25.61
CA VAL A 113 9.61 -13.77 25.27
C VAL A 113 8.61 -14.70 24.58
N LEU A 114 9.03 -15.42 23.53
CA LEU A 114 8.17 -16.37 22.83
C LEU A 114 7.76 -17.54 23.72
N GLN A 115 8.68 -18.10 24.51
CA GLN A 115 8.36 -19.15 25.48
C GLN A 115 7.32 -18.70 26.50
N THR A 116 7.45 -17.46 26.98
CA THR A 116 6.51 -16.86 27.95
C THR A 116 5.16 -16.60 27.31
N TRP A 117 5.14 -16.06 26.09
CA TRP A 117 3.91 -15.82 25.34
C TRP A 117 3.16 -17.13 25.02
N LEU A 118 3.87 -18.16 24.57
CA LEU A 118 3.30 -19.48 24.26
C LEU A 118 2.71 -20.19 25.48
N LYS A 119 3.11 -19.87 26.72
CA LYS A 119 2.47 -20.46 27.92
C LYS A 119 0.97 -20.13 28.01
N TRP A 120 0.57 -18.98 27.47
CA TRP A 120 -0.78 -18.44 27.61
C TRP A 120 -1.61 -18.52 26.33
N ASN A 121 -1.00 -18.87 25.18
CA ASN A 121 -1.61 -18.81 23.85
C ASN A 121 -1.53 -20.14 23.06
N LYS A 122 -1.48 -21.29 23.75
CA LYS A 122 -1.39 -22.63 23.10
C LYS A 122 -2.66 -23.12 22.40
N THR A 123 -3.79 -22.44 22.62
CA THR A 123 -5.11 -22.86 22.12
C THR A 123 -5.55 -22.06 20.90
N GLU A 124 -4.74 -21.09 20.47
CA GLU A 124 -5.01 -20.27 19.30
C GLU A 124 -4.46 -20.99 18.06
N ASP A 125 -5.35 -21.41 17.17
CA ASP A 125 -4.97 -21.99 15.88
C ASP A 125 -4.65 -20.86 14.90
N SER A 126 -3.37 -20.49 14.82
CA SER A 126 -2.89 -19.44 13.93
C SER A 126 -1.50 -19.77 13.37
N SER A 127 -1.25 -19.33 12.13
CA SER A 127 0.05 -19.44 11.45
C SER A 127 1.19 -18.89 12.30
N PHE A 128 0.91 -17.87 13.12
CA PHE A 128 1.89 -17.27 14.03
C PHE A 128 2.26 -18.19 15.20
N VAL A 129 1.29 -18.90 15.79
CA VAL A 129 1.56 -19.90 16.85
C VAL A 129 2.42 -21.03 16.28
N THR A 130 2.11 -21.51 15.08
CA THR A 130 2.90 -22.54 14.38
C THR A 130 4.36 -22.13 14.18
N MET A 131 4.60 -20.90 13.72
CA MET A 131 5.96 -20.36 13.57
C MET A 131 6.68 -20.22 14.92
N ALA A 132 6.00 -19.68 15.93
CA ALA A 132 6.58 -19.45 17.25
C ALA A 132 6.96 -20.77 17.95
N GLU A 133 6.12 -21.80 17.85
CA GLU A 133 6.42 -23.14 18.37
C GLU A 133 7.65 -23.75 17.70
N TYR A 134 7.76 -23.63 16.38
CA TYR A 134 8.92 -24.11 15.63
C TYR A 134 10.21 -23.39 16.06
N ALA A 135 10.21 -22.05 16.08
CA ALA A 135 11.41 -21.27 16.42
C ALA A 135 11.89 -21.49 17.86
N VAL A 136 10.96 -21.62 18.81
CA VAL A 136 11.29 -21.95 20.21
C VAL A 136 11.93 -23.34 20.27
N ARG A 137 11.33 -24.35 19.62
CA ARG A 137 11.87 -25.71 19.59
C ARG A 137 13.26 -25.76 18.97
N LYS A 138 13.45 -25.16 17.80
CA LYS A 138 14.73 -25.10 17.08
C LYS A 138 15.83 -24.45 17.92
N SER A 139 15.53 -23.31 18.55
CA SER A 139 16.50 -22.56 19.35
C SER A 139 16.83 -23.24 20.68
N SER A 140 15.89 -23.97 21.28
CA SER A 140 16.12 -24.76 22.50
C SER A 140 16.95 -26.03 22.25
N SER A 141 16.94 -26.58 21.04
CA SER A 141 17.82 -27.70 20.67
C SER A 141 19.27 -27.29 20.39
N THR A 142 19.53 -26.03 20.01
CA THR A 142 20.90 -25.53 19.74
C THR A 142 21.64 -25.15 21.02
N SER A 143 20.93 -24.74 22.07
CA SER A 143 21.52 -24.37 23.36
C SER A 143 22.06 -25.56 24.17
N SER A 144 21.76 -26.81 23.78
CA SER A 144 22.33 -28.01 24.42
C SER A 144 23.62 -28.51 23.78
N GLU A 145 24.10 -27.89 22.70
CA GLU A 145 25.29 -28.35 21.96
C GLU A 145 26.52 -27.43 22.07
N ASN A 146 26.41 -26.24 22.66
CA ASN A 146 27.50 -25.23 22.68
C ASN A 146 28.14 -24.97 24.06
N ASP A 147 28.00 -25.88 25.01
CA ASP A 147 28.71 -25.80 26.31
C ASP A 147 30.03 -26.61 26.25
N SER A 148 30.94 -26.20 25.36
CA SER A 148 32.37 -26.53 25.48
C SER A 148 33.22 -25.62 24.59
N ASP A 149 34.23 -25.04 25.21
CA ASP A 149 35.47 -24.48 24.65
C ASP A 149 35.48 -23.01 24.19
N ASP A 150 36.14 -22.22 25.05
CA ASP A 150 37.34 -21.40 24.77
C ASP A 150 37.28 -19.91 25.09
N GLN A 151 37.71 -19.65 26.34
CA GLN A 151 38.80 -18.77 26.80
C GLN A 151 39.01 -17.39 26.18
N GLU A 152 38.89 -16.40 27.07
CA GLU A 152 39.43 -15.04 27.02
C GLU A 152 40.94 -14.98 26.71
N VAL A 153 41.34 -13.98 25.92
CA VAL A 153 42.63 -13.29 26.09
C VAL A 153 42.45 -11.78 25.83
N ASP A 154 42.71 -11.00 26.88
CA ASP A 154 42.99 -9.56 26.89
C ASP A 154 44.26 -9.20 26.12
N VAL A 155 44.27 -8.10 25.35
CA VAL A 155 45.44 -7.21 25.21
C VAL A 155 45.00 -5.77 24.86
N ASP A 156 45.26 -4.84 25.79
CA ASP A 156 45.36 -3.39 25.59
C ASP A 156 46.43 -3.02 24.54
N THR A 157 46.21 -1.98 23.72
CA THR A 157 47.11 -0.80 23.66
C THR A 157 46.65 0.29 22.69
N VAL A 158 46.86 1.51 23.15
CA VAL A 158 46.66 2.84 22.55
C VAL A 158 47.73 3.16 21.52
N GLU A 159 47.41 3.91 20.46
CA GLU A 159 48.32 4.92 19.87
C GLU A 159 47.59 5.94 18.98
N ASP A 160 48.23 7.09 18.84
CA ASP A 160 47.73 8.45 18.63
C ASP A 160 48.00 9.02 17.20
N ILE A 161 47.14 9.96 16.75
CA ILE A 161 47.44 11.17 15.91
C ILE A 161 47.79 10.96 14.40
N PRO A 162 47.57 11.92 13.44
CA PRO A 162 47.07 13.32 13.50
C PRO A 162 45.94 13.71 12.52
N GLU A 163 45.33 14.87 12.84
CA GLU A 163 44.53 15.74 11.96
C GLU A 163 45.39 16.57 10.97
N SER A 164 44.74 16.98 9.87
CA SER A 164 44.84 18.28 9.13
C SER A 164 45.06 18.12 7.61
N PRO A 165 44.72 19.09 6.73
CA PRO A 165 43.98 20.35 6.95
C PRO A 165 42.83 20.62 5.95
N VAL A 166 42.04 21.62 6.34
CA VAL A 166 41.10 22.45 5.60
C VAL A 166 41.76 23.14 4.40
N ASN A 167 41.02 23.28 3.29
CA ASN A 167 41.24 24.35 2.31
C ASN A 167 39.91 25.03 2.00
N GLU A 168 39.84 26.31 2.36
CA GLU A 168 38.84 27.29 1.95
C GLU A 168 39.28 27.98 0.64
N GLU A 169 38.32 28.75 0.09
CA GLU A 169 38.42 29.75 -0.98
C GLU A 169 38.20 29.27 -2.42
N GLU A 170 37.00 29.50 -2.94
CA GLU A 170 36.79 30.68 -3.79
C GLU A 170 35.31 31.13 -3.84
N GLN A 171 35.11 32.42 -3.59
CA GLN A 171 33.90 33.22 -3.79
C GLN A 171 33.72 33.45 -5.31
N SER A 172 32.56 33.76 -5.92
CA SER A 172 31.65 34.87 -5.64
C SER A 172 30.58 34.94 -6.75
N GLU A 173 29.64 35.90 -6.58
CA GLU A 173 28.60 36.38 -7.51
C GLU A 173 27.26 35.62 -7.49
N ALA A 174 26.08 36.25 -7.51
CA ALA A 174 25.65 37.60 -7.18
C ALA A 174 24.11 37.55 -7.10
N GLY A 175 23.57 38.23 -6.09
CA GLY A 175 22.22 38.81 -6.01
C GLY A 175 21.16 38.39 -7.02
N ALA A 176 20.24 37.52 -6.61
CA ALA A 176 18.87 37.53 -7.10
C ALA A 176 17.95 37.90 -5.95
N SER A 177 17.28 39.02 -6.12
CA SER A 177 16.38 39.70 -5.21
C SER A 177 15.24 38.80 -4.71
N VAL A 178 14.85 39.06 -3.47
CA VAL A 178 13.53 38.77 -2.90
C VAL A 178 12.44 39.27 -3.86
N ILE A 179 11.96 38.39 -4.74
CA ILE A 179 10.74 38.57 -5.53
C ILE A 179 9.68 37.71 -4.83
N GLY A 180 8.58 38.35 -4.45
CA GLY A 180 7.58 37.81 -3.55
C GLY A 180 7.00 36.46 -3.99
N LEU A 181 6.92 35.53 -3.04
CA LEU A 181 6.20 34.26 -3.11
C LEU A 181 4.69 34.39 -3.36
N GLU A 182 4.15 35.61 -3.46
CA GLU A 182 2.71 35.87 -3.68
C GLU A 182 2.23 35.66 -5.13
N GLN A 183 3.13 35.39 -6.09
CA GLN A 183 2.77 35.28 -7.52
C GLN A 183 2.93 33.88 -8.16
N MET A 184 3.25 32.82 -7.41
CA MET A 184 3.50 31.49 -8.01
C MET A 184 2.33 30.49 -7.99
N PHE A 185 1.23 30.78 -7.30
CA PHE A 185 0.06 29.88 -7.34
C PHE A 185 -1.00 30.40 -8.31
N ASN A 186 -0.90 29.97 -9.57
CA ASN A 186 -2.03 30.09 -10.48
C ASN A 186 -3.15 29.19 -9.96
N SER A 187 -4.09 29.77 -9.22
CA SER A 187 -5.35 29.10 -8.85
C SER A 187 -6.00 28.58 -10.13
N PHE A 188 -6.11 27.25 -10.28
CA PHE A 188 -6.72 26.66 -11.47
C PHE A 188 -8.22 26.54 -11.26
N ALA A 189 -9.01 27.11 -12.17
CA ALA A 189 -10.45 26.87 -12.14
C ALA A 189 -10.73 25.42 -12.54
N ILE A 190 -11.65 24.76 -11.84
CA ILE A 190 -12.05 23.36 -12.06
C ILE A 190 -12.36 23.04 -13.52
N LYS A 191 -12.92 24.01 -14.26
CA LYS A 191 -13.31 23.90 -15.66
C LYS A 191 -12.13 23.88 -16.63
N ASP A 192 -10.97 24.41 -16.22
CA ASP A 192 -9.79 24.60 -17.07
C ASP A 192 -8.82 23.42 -16.96
N LEU A 193 -9.04 22.51 -16.01
CA LEU A 193 -8.19 21.34 -15.83
C LEU A 193 -8.42 20.28 -16.93
N PRO A 194 -7.35 19.60 -17.41
CA PRO A 194 -7.44 18.62 -18.49
C PRO A 194 -8.42 17.49 -18.17
N ARG A 195 -9.36 17.23 -19.08
CA ARG A 195 -10.32 16.11 -19.01
C ARG A 195 -10.42 15.43 -20.37
N PRO A 196 -10.73 14.13 -20.44
CA PRO A 196 -10.88 13.44 -21.72
C PRO A 196 -12.04 14.02 -22.54
N ALA A 197 -11.95 13.97 -23.87
CA ALA A 197 -12.94 14.60 -24.76
C ALA A 197 -14.36 14.00 -24.65
N LYS A 198 -14.46 12.72 -24.25
CA LYS A 198 -15.72 11.99 -24.00
C LYS A 198 -15.82 11.56 -22.55
N ASP A 199 -15.49 12.47 -21.65
CA ASP A 199 -15.43 12.22 -20.22
C ASP A 199 -16.78 11.75 -19.67
N SER A 200 -16.85 10.51 -19.20
CA SER A 200 -17.98 9.93 -18.48
C SER A 200 -17.76 9.92 -16.95
N GLY A 201 -16.57 10.31 -16.49
CA GLY A 201 -16.09 10.08 -15.14
C GLY A 201 -15.80 8.60 -14.82
N TRP A 202 -15.87 7.70 -15.80
CA TRP A 202 -15.58 6.28 -15.59
C TRP A 202 -14.07 6.06 -15.65
N GLY A 203 -13.51 5.59 -14.53
CA GLY A 203 -12.11 5.27 -14.42
C GLY A 203 -11.85 3.88 -13.88
N ILE A 204 -10.62 3.43 -14.00
CA ILE A 204 -10.14 2.21 -13.35
C ILE A 204 -8.69 2.37 -12.92
N HIS A 205 -8.32 1.74 -11.82
CA HIS A 205 -6.92 1.56 -11.49
C HIS A 205 -6.35 0.47 -12.42
N TRP A 206 -5.19 0.75 -13.01
CA TRP A 206 -4.45 -0.19 -13.83
C TRP A 206 -3.91 -1.33 -12.96
N PHE A 207 -3.17 -2.26 -13.56
CA PHE A 207 -2.46 -3.30 -12.82
C PHE A 207 -1.59 -2.68 -11.72
N PRO A 208 -1.49 -3.31 -10.53
CA PRO A 208 -0.66 -2.83 -9.42
C PRO A 208 0.83 -3.13 -9.68
N THR A 209 1.31 -2.77 -10.88
CA THR A 209 2.64 -3.03 -11.41
C THR A 209 3.30 -1.72 -11.80
N LEU A 210 4.63 -1.65 -11.70
CA LEU A 210 5.42 -0.47 -12.07
C LEU A 210 5.69 -0.36 -13.60
N GLY A 211 5.12 -1.28 -14.38
CA GLY A 211 5.24 -1.36 -15.83
C GLY A 211 4.35 -2.45 -16.40
N SER A 212 4.00 -2.36 -17.68
CA SER A 212 3.24 -3.40 -18.38
C SER A 212 3.84 -3.69 -19.76
N SER A 213 3.78 -4.94 -20.20
CA SER A 213 4.20 -5.29 -21.56
C SER A 213 3.28 -4.63 -22.61
N LYS A 214 3.75 -4.46 -23.84
CA LYS A 214 2.93 -3.88 -24.91
C LYS A 214 1.67 -4.70 -25.19
N GLU A 215 1.78 -6.02 -25.10
CA GLU A 215 0.67 -6.94 -25.29
C GLU A 215 -0.42 -6.75 -24.23
N VAL A 216 -0.02 -6.56 -22.97
CA VAL A 216 -0.93 -6.22 -21.86
C VAL A 216 -1.58 -4.86 -22.12
N VAL A 217 -0.79 -3.84 -22.46
CA VAL A 217 -1.29 -2.49 -22.77
C VAL A 217 -2.32 -2.53 -23.89
N ASP A 218 -1.98 -3.11 -25.04
CA ASP A 218 -2.84 -3.14 -26.23
C ASP A 218 -4.16 -3.86 -25.93
N LYS A 219 -4.08 -5.03 -25.28
CA LYS A 219 -5.24 -5.84 -24.92
C LYS A 219 -6.15 -5.08 -23.97
N TYR A 220 -5.64 -4.61 -22.84
CA TYR A 220 -6.49 -4.09 -21.77
C TYR A 220 -6.93 -2.65 -22.00
N LEU A 221 -6.17 -1.83 -22.75
CA LEU A 221 -6.69 -0.55 -23.22
C LEU A 221 -7.82 -0.72 -24.25
N ALA A 222 -7.75 -1.74 -25.11
CA ALA A 222 -8.87 -2.06 -26.00
C ALA A 222 -10.11 -2.49 -25.20
N GLU A 223 -9.92 -3.20 -24.09
CA GLU A 223 -11.02 -3.56 -23.17
C GLU A 223 -11.60 -2.33 -22.46
N CYS A 224 -10.76 -1.43 -21.93
CA CYS A 224 -11.17 -0.14 -21.38
C CYS A 224 -11.98 0.69 -22.38
N GLU A 225 -11.54 0.72 -23.64
CA GLU A 225 -12.23 1.45 -24.71
C GLU A 225 -13.65 0.91 -24.93
N LYS A 226 -13.81 -0.42 -25.03
CA LYS A 226 -15.10 -1.10 -25.19
C LYS A 226 -16.03 -0.89 -23.99
N MET A 227 -15.47 -0.84 -22.78
CA MET A 227 -16.20 -0.54 -21.54
C MET A 227 -16.54 0.94 -21.37
N GLY A 228 -15.99 1.85 -22.20
CA GLY A 228 -16.23 3.29 -22.08
C GLY A 228 -15.40 3.98 -20.99
N ILE A 229 -14.36 3.33 -20.46
CA ILE A 229 -13.45 3.87 -19.45
C ILE A 229 -12.56 4.96 -20.08
N ARG A 230 -12.43 6.10 -19.40
CA ARG A 230 -11.66 7.25 -19.90
C ARG A 230 -10.65 7.82 -18.90
N TRP A 231 -10.63 7.33 -17.68
CA TRP A 231 -9.61 7.68 -16.67
C TRP A 231 -8.86 6.42 -16.26
N ILE A 232 -7.53 6.49 -16.18
CA ILE A 232 -6.70 5.35 -15.78
C ILE A 232 -5.69 5.82 -14.75
N VAL A 233 -5.73 5.21 -13.57
CA VAL A 233 -4.69 5.38 -12.55
C VAL A 233 -3.63 4.33 -12.77
N PHE A 234 -2.35 4.69 -12.78
CA PHE A 234 -1.25 3.72 -12.93
C PHE A 234 -0.05 4.12 -12.07
N LEU A 235 0.87 3.18 -11.86
CA LEU A 235 2.03 3.36 -10.98
C LEU A 235 3.31 3.57 -11.78
N ASN A 236 4.13 4.52 -11.37
CA ASN A 236 5.56 4.55 -11.70
C ASN A 236 6.37 4.67 -10.41
N VAL A 237 7.64 4.24 -10.46
CA VAL A 237 8.59 4.53 -9.39
C VAL A 237 8.72 6.05 -9.20
N ALA A 238 8.66 6.52 -7.96
CA ALA A 238 8.65 7.94 -7.63
C ALA A 238 9.96 8.65 -7.97
N GLU A 239 11.09 7.98 -7.76
CA GLU A 239 12.44 8.57 -7.76
C GLU A 239 13.31 8.07 -8.93
N GLN A 240 12.70 7.48 -9.96
CA GLN A 240 13.42 6.99 -11.13
C GLN A 240 12.60 7.20 -12.39
N ILE A 241 13.19 7.86 -13.40
CA ILE A 241 12.59 7.89 -14.74
C ILE A 241 12.55 6.46 -15.26
N SER A 242 11.34 5.96 -15.49
CA SER A 242 11.07 4.65 -16.05
C SER A 242 10.26 4.81 -17.32
N GLU A 243 10.75 4.22 -18.41
CA GLU A 243 10.01 4.14 -19.68
C GLU A 243 9.03 2.95 -19.68
N ALA A 244 8.93 2.18 -18.58
CA ALA A 244 8.12 0.97 -18.52
C ALA A 244 6.62 1.19 -18.78
N ASN A 245 6.13 2.42 -18.56
CA ASN A 245 4.76 2.84 -18.87
C ASN A 245 4.68 3.92 -19.97
N ASP A 246 5.79 4.24 -20.65
CA ASP A 246 5.77 5.26 -21.71
C ASP A 246 4.83 4.86 -22.86
N TYR A 247 4.87 3.59 -23.24
CA TYR A 247 3.97 3.04 -24.26
C TYR A 247 2.50 3.09 -23.81
N LEU A 248 2.22 2.78 -22.53
CA LEU A 248 0.88 2.89 -21.95
C LEU A 248 0.36 4.34 -22.06
N ILE A 249 1.18 5.33 -21.71
CA ILE A 249 0.82 6.76 -21.80
C ILE A 249 0.53 7.16 -23.25
N ASP A 250 1.38 6.76 -24.19
CA ASP A 250 1.23 7.10 -25.60
C ASP A 250 -0.06 6.49 -26.19
N GLU A 251 -0.40 5.25 -25.84
CA GLU A 251 -1.65 4.60 -26.26
C GLU A 251 -2.90 5.18 -25.59
N MET A 252 -2.84 5.53 -24.30
CA MET A 252 -3.94 6.23 -23.62
C MET A 252 -4.27 7.55 -24.31
N LYS A 253 -3.26 8.34 -24.67
CA LYS A 253 -3.42 9.61 -25.39
C LYS A 253 -4.09 9.40 -26.75
N LYS A 254 -3.66 8.41 -27.54
CA LYS A 254 -4.29 8.06 -28.83
C LYS A 254 -5.77 7.68 -28.66
N LYS A 255 -6.10 7.00 -27.56
CA LYS A 255 -7.46 6.56 -27.23
C LYS A 255 -8.31 7.60 -26.48
N ASN A 256 -7.80 8.83 -26.30
CA ASN A 256 -8.45 9.89 -25.52
C ASN A 256 -8.79 9.46 -24.08
N MET A 257 -7.90 8.69 -23.47
CA MET A 257 -7.93 8.32 -22.05
C MET A 257 -6.99 9.22 -21.27
N MET A 258 -7.41 9.61 -20.07
CA MET A 258 -6.70 10.53 -19.19
C MET A 258 -5.84 9.76 -18.18
N PRO A 259 -4.52 9.91 -18.21
CA PRO A 259 -3.62 9.36 -17.21
C PRO A 259 -3.72 10.09 -15.86
N VAL A 260 -3.74 9.30 -14.78
CA VAL A 260 -3.49 9.73 -13.40
C VAL A 260 -2.32 8.90 -12.87
N LEU A 261 -1.20 9.54 -12.58
CA LEU A 261 0.01 8.83 -12.16
C LEU A 261 0.15 8.86 -10.64
N ARG A 262 0.18 7.67 -10.02
CA ARG A 262 0.61 7.52 -8.64
C ARG A 262 2.12 7.23 -8.62
N LEU A 263 2.85 8.11 -7.96
CA LEU A 263 4.29 7.94 -7.71
C LEU A 263 4.45 6.96 -6.55
N TYR A 264 4.85 5.74 -6.88
CA TYR A 264 5.05 4.65 -5.94
C TYR A 264 6.44 4.70 -5.33
N SER A 265 6.52 4.55 -4.01
CA SER A 265 7.77 4.45 -3.27
C SER A 265 7.61 3.50 -2.09
N LEU A 266 8.69 2.82 -1.74
CA LEU A 266 8.82 2.05 -0.50
C LEU A 266 9.43 2.89 0.64
N THR A 267 9.95 4.07 0.31
CA THR A 267 10.70 4.94 1.22
C THR A 267 10.03 6.31 1.35
N VAL A 268 9.98 6.79 2.60
CA VAL A 268 9.73 8.20 2.93
C VAL A 268 10.87 8.69 3.84
N PRO A 269 11.37 9.94 3.69
CA PRO A 269 11.00 10.92 2.68
C PRO A 269 11.46 10.53 1.25
N LEU A 270 10.91 11.21 0.24
CA LEU A 270 11.32 11.06 -1.16
C LEU A 270 12.47 12.01 -1.49
N ASP A 271 13.33 11.61 -2.43
CA ASP A 271 14.27 12.48 -3.13
C ASP A 271 13.52 13.38 -4.12
N TRP A 272 13.28 14.60 -3.70
CA TRP A 272 12.49 15.56 -4.45
C TRP A 272 13.12 16.02 -5.76
N GLU A 273 14.46 15.97 -5.88
CA GLU A 273 15.12 16.29 -7.14
C GLU A 273 14.77 15.23 -8.19
N LYS A 274 14.85 13.95 -7.79
CA LYS A 274 14.47 12.82 -8.66
C LYS A 274 12.98 12.82 -8.97
N VAL A 275 12.12 13.07 -7.99
CA VAL A 275 10.66 13.23 -8.21
C VAL A 275 10.39 14.31 -9.26
N ALA A 276 11.06 15.47 -9.18
CA ALA A 276 10.88 16.54 -10.15
C ALA A 276 11.27 16.11 -11.57
N GLN A 277 12.31 15.29 -11.72
CA GLN A 277 12.72 14.73 -13.01
C GLN A 277 11.66 13.77 -13.58
N VAL A 278 11.10 12.89 -12.74
CA VAL A 278 10.01 11.97 -13.11
C VAL A 278 8.75 12.75 -13.53
N VAL A 279 8.37 13.78 -12.78
CA VAL A 279 7.21 14.62 -13.12
C VAL A 279 7.42 15.32 -14.46
N ARG A 280 8.56 15.99 -14.68
CA ARG A 280 8.86 16.67 -15.95
C ARG A 280 8.84 15.72 -17.16
N HIS A 281 9.34 14.49 -17.00
CA HIS A 281 9.28 13.46 -18.05
C HIS A 281 7.82 13.15 -18.42
N ASN A 282 6.99 12.86 -17.42
CA ASN A 282 5.59 12.46 -17.62
C ASN A 282 4.70 13.62 -18.11
N VAL A 283 4.95 14.85 -17.65
CA VAL A 283 4.27 16.06 -18.16
C VAL A 283 4.51 16.25 -19.66
N LYS A 284 5.74 16.05 -20.15
CA LYS A 284 6.04 16.13 -21.59
C LYS A 284 5.26 15.10 -22.43
N LYS A 285 4.88 13.97 -21.84
CA LYS A 285 4.05 12.94 -22.49
C LYS A 285 2.55 13.20 -22.37
N GLY A 286 2.13 14.15 -21.54
CA GLY A 286 0.73 14.54 -21.35
C GLY A 286 0.08 14.01 -20.06
N VAL A 287 0.88 13.63 -19.06
CA VAL A 287 0.39 13.30 -17.72
C VAL A 287 0.37 14.56 -16.86
N PHE A 288 -0.79 14.91 -16.31
CA PHE A 288 -0.96 16.13 -15.52
C PHE A 288 -1.35 15.87 -14.06
N TYR A 289 -1.97 14.74 -13.74
CA TYR A 289 -2.42 14.44 -12.38
C TYR A 289 -1.44 13.50 -11.69
N PHE A 290 -0.86 13.95 -10.58
CA PHE A 290 0.13 13.20 -9.81
C PHE A 290 -0.35 12.96 -8.39
N GLN A 291 -0.47 11.69 -7.99
CA GLN A 291 -0.68 11.30 -6.60
C GLN A 291 0.68 10.98 -5.98
N ILE A 292 0.97 11.62 -4.85
CA ILE A 292 2.04 11.24 -3.93
C ILE A 292 1.43 10.69 -2.65
N TYR A 293 2.12 9.71 -2.08
CA TYR A 293 1.66 8.95 -0.92
C TYR A 293 0.36 8.18 -1.18
N ASN A 294 0.06 7.26 -0.26
CA ASN A 294 -1.08 6.37 -0.37
C ASN A 294 -2.07 6.59 0.77
N GLU A 295 -1.75 6.11 1.97
CA GLU A 295 -2.64 6.21 3.13
C GLU A 295 -1.81 6.59 4.35
N PRO A 296 -1.32 7.83 4.45
CA PRO A 296 -0.38 8.27 5.50
C PRO A 296 -0.95 8.12 6.93
N ASN A 297 -2.25 7.83 7.06
CA ASN A 297 -2.92 7.47 8.30
C ASN A 297 -2.90 5.95 8.62
N LEU A 298 -2.07 5.17 7.92
CA LEU A 298 -1.74 3.78 8.23
C LEU A 298 -0.27 3.66 8.63
N LYS A 299 0.02 2.77 9.59
CA LYS A 299 1.38 2.55 10.11
C LYS A 299 2.30 1.95 9.07
N CYS A 300 1.80 1.08 8.19
CA CYS A 300 2.59 0.43 7.15
C CYS A 300 3.20 1.40 6.12
N GLU A 301 2.65 2.61 6.01
CA GLU A 301 3.17 3.66 5.14
C GLU A 301 4.35 4.43 5.76
N TRP A 302 4.71 4.11 7.02
CA TRP A 302 5.80 4.73 7.75
C TRP A 302 6.92 3.74 8.05
N PRO A 303 8.21 4.09 7.81
CA PRO A 303 9.34 3.18 8.02
C PRO A 303 9.47 2.67 9.45
N ASN A 304 9.04 3.46 10.42
CA ASN A 304 9.06 3.13 11.85
C ASN A 304 7.71 2.64 12.38
N GLY A 305 6.69 2.51 11.52
CA GLY A 305 5.34 2.13 11.94
C GLY A 305 4.61 3.18 12.79
N VAL A 306 5.10 4.43 12.84
CA VAL A 306 4.53 5.52 13.63
C VAL A 306 3.95 6.58 12.71
N ILE A 307 2.64 6.75 12.79
CA ILE A 307 1.93 7.81 12.06
C ILE A 307 2.30 9.16 12.66
N ASP A 308 2.94 10.01 11.85
CA ASP A 308 3.34 11.36 12.23
C ASP A 308 2.64 12.38 11.33
N LEU A 309 1.52 12.94 11.81
CA LEU A 309 0.73 13.89 11.02
C LEU A 309 1.51 15.18 10.69
N PRO A 310 2.19 15.86 11.65
CA PRO A 310 3.03 17.01 11.33
C PRO A 310 4.08 16.71 10.25
N ALA A 311 4.80 15.59 10.37
CA ALA A 311 5.79 15.20 9.38
C ALA A 311 5.14 14.93 8.02
N PHE A 312 3.98 14.28 7.99
CA PHE A 312 3.23 14.06 6.74
C PHE A 312 2.87 15.38 6.06
N VAL A 313 2.34 16.36 6.79
CA VAL A 313 1.97 17.66 6.23
C VAL A 313 3.20 18.37 5.64
N ASP A 314 4.35 18.31 6.31
CA ASP A 314 5.59 18.92 5.82
C ASP A 314 6.11 18.23 4.55
N LEU A 315 6.13 16.89 4.54
CA LEU A 315 6.54 16.09 3.39
C LEU A 315 5.60 16.27 2.19
N TRP A 316 4.30 16.25 2.43
CA TRP A 316 3.29 16.49 1.40
C TRP A 316 3.39 17.90 0.82
N LEU A 317 3.56 18.92 1.68
CA LEU A 317 3.71 20.31 1.23
C LEU A 317 4.94 20.48 0.33
N GLN A 318 6.06 19.85 0.70
CA GLN A 318 7.28 19.87 -0.11
C GLN A 318 7.05 19.18 -1.47
N GLY A 319 6.47 17.99 -1.48
CA GLY A 319 6.16 17.26 -2.72
C GLY A 319 5.17 17.99 -3.61
N ALA A 320 4.14 18.62 -3.04
CA ALA A 320 3.17 19.41 -3.78
C ALA A 320 3.83 20.58 -4.52
N LYS A 321 4.70 21.34 -3.85
CA LYS A 321 5.47 22.44 -4.48
C LYS A 321 6.35 21.92 -5.62
N VAL A 322 7.06 20.83 -5.40
CA VAL A 322 7.94 20.21 -6.41
C VAL A 322 7.16 19.77 -7.66
N ILE A 323 5.99 19.16 -7.48
CA ILE A 323 5.14 18.73 -8.61
C ILE A 323 4.62 19.94 -9.39
N LEU A 324 4.18 21.00 -8.69
CA LEU A 324 3.72 22.24 -9.31
C LEU A 324 4.83 22.90 -10.14
N ASP A 325 6.03 23.03 -9.56
CA ASP A 325 7.20 23.61 -10.24
C ASP A 325 7.64 22.77 -11.46
N ALA A 326 7.41 21.46 -11.41
CA ALA A 326 7.65 20.55 -12.52
C ALA A 326 6.54 20.53 -13.59
N GLY A 327 5.45 21.30 -13.39
CA GLY A 327 4.36 21.48 -14.35
C GLY A 327 3.19 20.49 -14.20
N GLY A 328 3.15 19.72 -13.11
CA GLY A 328 2.06 18.79 -12.79
C GLY A 328 1.08 19.35 -11.75
N PHE A 329 -0.04 18.64 -11.55
CA PHE A 329 -1.01 18.92 -10.50
C PHE A 329 -0.90 17.87 -9.39
N PRO A 330 -0.48 18.25 -8.17
CA PRO A 330 -0.37 17.32 -7.05
C PRO A 330 -1.74 17.00 -6.45
N ALA A 331 -1.89 15.76 -5.98
CA ALA A 331 -2.99 15.35 -5.14
C ALA A 331 -2.70 15.65 -3.68
N PHE A 332 -3.70 16.07 -2.92
CA PHE A 332 -3.76 15.67 -1.51
C PHE A 332 -3.92 14.15 -1.47
N ALA A 333 -3.11 13.48 -0.63
CA ALA A 333 -3.04 12.02 -0.57
C ALA A 333 -4.42 11.42 -0.23
N PRO A 334 -4.75 10.24 -0.78
CA PRO A 334 -5.89 9.50 -0.26
C PRO A 334 -5.65 9.12 1.21
N LEU A 335 -6.71 8.73 1.90
CA LEU A 335 -6.67 8.34 3.30
C LEU A 335 -7.47 7.06 3.48
N CYS A 336 -6.98 6.17 4.34
CA CYS A 336 -7.74 4.99 4.75
C CYS A 336 -8.94 5.42 5.60
N GLY A 337 -10.13 4.90 5.31
CA GLY A 337 -11.35 5.23 6.07
C GLY A 337 -11.23 4.96 7.57
N ALA A 338 -10.45 3.94 7.94
CA ALA A 338 -10.15 3.54 9.31
C ALA A 338 -8.66 3.74 9.61
N GLY A 339 -8.26 4.98 9.92
CA GLY A 339 -6.87 5.29 10.27
C GLY A 339 -6.39 4.57 11.54
N GLU A 340 -5.13 4.17 11.56
CA GLU A 340 -4.53 3.40 12.65
C GLU A 340 -3.97 4.27 13.80
N ASP A 341 -4.21 5.58 13.72
CA ASP A 341 -3.91 6.56 14.77
C ASP A 341 -5.15 6.96 15.60
N GLY A 342 -6.27 6.26 15.39
CA GLY A 342 -7.54 6.48 16.10
C GLY A 342 -8.46 7.52 15.47
N ARG A 343 -8.09 8.12 14.33
CA ARG A 343 -8.92 9.04 13.56
C ARG A 343 -9.56 8.37 12.35
N SER A 344 -10.77 8.81 12.02
CA SER A 344 -11.33 8.61 10.69
C SER A 344 -10.55 9.39 9.63
N ASP A 345 -10.72 9.02 8.36
CA ASP A 345 -10.16 9.78 7.24
C ASP A 345 -10.58 11.26 7.24
N LEU A 346 -11.83 11.55 7.59
CA LEU A 346 -12.33 12.92 7.69
C LEU A 346 -11.67 13.73 8.83
N GLU A 347 -11.43 13.10 9.98
CA GLU A 347 -10.76 13.74 11.12
C GLU A 347 -9.27 13.97 10.81
N PHE A 348 -8.61 12.99 10.17
CA PHE A 348 -7.23 13.13 9.73
C PHE A 348 -7.08 14.24 8.68
N LEU A 349 -8.00 14.32 7.71
CA LEU A 349 -8.05 15.40 6.73
C LEU A 349 -8.19 16.75 7.43
N ASN A 350 -9.16 16.92 8.34
CA ASN A 350 -9.33 18.18 9.07
C ASN A 350 -8.06 18.58 9.82
N ALA A 351 -7.41 17.63 10.50
CA ALA A 351 -6.17 17.91 11.23
C ALA A 351 -5.01 18.32 10.30
N CYS A 352 -4.91 17.74 9.11
CA CYS A 352 -3.95 18.18 8.10
C CYS A 352 -4.23 19.62 7.63
N LEU A 353 -5.50 19.96 7.38
CA LEU A 353 -5.89 21.30 6.98
C LEU A 353 -5.64 22.34 8.09
N ASP A 354 -5.89 21.99 9.34
CA ASP A 354 -5.62 22.85 10.49
C ASP A 354 -4.10 23.14 10.60
N LEU A 355 -3.23 22.15 10.34
CA LEU A 355 -1.78 22.39 10.30
C LEU A 355 -1.36 23.25 9.10
N LEU A 356 -1.95 23.05 7.92
CA LEU A 356 -1.69 23.91 6.77
C LEU A 356 -2.13 25.36 7.03
N GLU A 357 -3.25 25.58 7.72
CA GLU A 357 -3.67 26.91 8.17
C GLU A 357 -2.67 27.52 9.16
N GLN A 358 -2.23 26.76 10.17
CA GLN A 358 -1.23 27.22 11.13
C GLN A 358 0.10 27.60 10.46
N LYS A 359 0.47 26.88 9.39
CA LYS A 359 1.65 27.17 8.57
C LYS A 359 1.42 28.28 7.54
N SER A 360 0.21 28.83 7.42
CA SER A 360 -0.20 29.80 6.39
C SER A 360 -0.05 29.29 4.94
N GLU A 361 -0.14 27.97 4.76
CA GLU A 361 0.09 27.26 3.49
C GLU A 361 -1.19 26.63 2.93
N LEU A 362 -2.34 26.78 3.59
CA LEU A 362 -3.64 26.21 3.14
C LEU A 362 -3.96 26.53 1.68
N LYS A 363 -3.60 27.73 1.19
CA LYS A 363 -3.87 28.17 -0.18
C LYS A 363 -3.21 27.32 -1.26
N ILE A 364 -2.18 26.53 -0.93
CA ILE A 364 -1.57 25.62 -1.91
C ILE A 364 -2.62 24.66 -2.51
N LEU A 365 -3.64 24.28 -1.74
CA LEU A 365 -4.72 23.41 -2.19
C LEU A 365 -5.53 23.99 -3.34
N GLU A 366 -5.49 25.31 -3.55
CA GLU A 366 -6.10 25.92 -4.74
C GLU A 366 -5.48 25.44 -6.05
N SER A 367 -4.23 24.98 -6.00
CA SER A 367 -3.49 24.40 -7.13
C SER A 367 -3.45 22.86 -7.10
N CYS A 368 -4.14 22.22 -6.15
CA CYS A 368 -4.15 20.76 -5.97
C CYS A 368 -5.50 20.16 -6.37
N TRP A 369 -5.49 18.84 -6.61
CA TRP A 369 -6.68 18.00 -6.58
C TRP A 369 -6.68 17.13 -5.32
N ILE A 370 -7.78 16.45 -5.03
CA ILE A 370 -7.94 15.59 -3.85
C ILE A 370 -8.07 14.15 -4.32
N SER A 371 -7.15 13.30 -3.91
CA SER A 371 -7.28 11.86 -4.10
C SER A 371 -8.09 11.26 -2.95
N ILE A 372 -8.93 10.27 -3.24
CA ILE A 372 -9.68 9.52 -2.22
C ILE A 372 -9.67 8.03 -2.52
N HIS A 373 -9.66 7.23 -1.44
CA HIS A 373 -10.05 5.83 -1.50
C HIS A 373 -11.55 5.73 -1.22
N ASN A 374 -12.31 5.53 -2.30
CA ASN A 374 -13.77 5.48 -2.33
C ASN A 374 -14.27 4.03 -2.48
N GLN A 375 -13.59 3.09 -1.83
CA GLN A 375 -14.00 1.69 -1.78
C GLN A 375 -15.19 1.56 -0.82
N THR A 376 -16.23 0.85 -1.24
CA THR A 376 -17.45 0.72 -0.42
C THR A 376 -18.24 -0.55 -0.72
N TRP A 377 -18.83 -1.10 0.33
CA TRP A 377 -19.74 -2.25 0.27
C TRP A 377 -21.22 -1.84 0.24
N GLN A 378 -21.49 -0.53 0.19
CA GLN A 378 -22.84 0.05 0.27
C GLN A 378 -23.39 0.44 -1.11
N PRO A 379 -24.71 0.38 -1.34
CA PRO A 379 -25.29 0.83 -2.61
C PRO A 379 -25.09 2.34 -2.85
N VAL A 380 -25.26 2.79 -4.11
CA VAL A 380 -24.99 4.18 -4.54
C VAL A 380 -25.84 5.23 -3.81
N ASP A 381 -27.01 4.84 -3.31
CA ASP A 381 -27.97 5.68 -2.61
C ASP A 381 -27.75 5.74 -1.10
N TYR A 382 -26.81 4.97 -0.56
CA TYR A 382 -26.40 5.07 0.84
C TYR A 382 -25.75 6.42 1.13
N VAL A 383 -26.26 7.13 2.15
CA VAL A 383 -25.84 8.50 2.51
C VAL A 383 -25.66 8.73 4.01
N GLU A 384 -25.79 7.69 4.83
CA GLU A 384 -25.79 7.84 6.30
C GLU A 384 -24.44 8.35 6.82
N ASP A 385 -23.33 7.93 6.20
CA ASP A 385 -21.98 8.33 6.57
C ASP A 385 -21.01 8.32 5.37
N ALA A 386 -19.72 8.53 5.67
CA ALA A 386 -18.64 8.58 4.69
C ALA A 386 -18.15 7.19 4.22
N ASN A 387 -18.74 6.08 4.67
CA ASN A 387 -18.39 4.73 4.24
C ASN A 387 -19.10 4.32 2.94
N GLY A 388 -19.97 5.17 2.40
CA GLY A 388 -20.64 4.97 1.12
C GLY A 388 -19.90 5.53 -0.09
N PHE A 389 -20.42 5.23 -1.29
CA PHE A 389 -19.92 5.78 -2.55
C PHE A 389 -19.86 7.33 -2.57
N LYS A 390 -20.73 8.01 -1.81
CA LYS A 390 -20.78 9.48 -1.75
C LYS A 390 -19.78 10.11 -0.77
N LYS A 391 -18.77 9.37 -0.30
CA LYS A 391 -17.67 9.90 0.54
C LYS A 391 -17.08 11.21 0.00
N PHE A 392 -16.94 11.34 -1.32
CA PHE A 392 -16.43 12.56 -1.97
C PHE A 392 -17.20 13.84 -1.59
N GLN A 393 -18.49 13.74 -1.25
CA GLN A 393 -19.29 14.88 -0.78
C GLN A 393 -18.86 15.34 0.62
N PHE A 394 -18.46 14.41 1.50
CA PHE A 394 -17.95 14.72 2.84
C PHE A 394 -16.59 15.43 2.75
N TYR A 395 -15.69 14.91 1.91
CA TYR A 395 -14.40 15.56 1.62
C TYR A 395 -14.60 16.96 1.06
N ASN A 396 -15.48 17.11 0.05
CA ASN A 396 -15.75 18.42 -0.54
C ASN A 396 -16.33 19.41 0.47
N ARG A 397 -17.19 18.99 1.41
CA ARG A 397 -17.71 19.88 2.47
C ARG A 397 -16.58 20.42 3.36
N ILE A 398 -15.62 19.58 3.73
CA ILE A 398 -14.46 20.00 4.52
C ILE A 398 -13.60 21.00 3.73
N ILE A 399 -13.22 20.64 2.50
CA ILE A 399 -12.36 21.46 1.64
C ILE A 399 -13.00 22.81 1.30
N SER A 400 -14.26 22.80 0.83
CA SER A 400 -14.96 24.03 0.43
C SER A 400 -15.27 24.94 1.61
N LYS A 401 -15.48 24.41 2.82
CA LYS A 401 -15.64 25.21 4.03
C LYS A 401 -14.36 25.99 4.38
N ARG A 402 -13.19 25.41 4.10
CA ARG A 402 -11.87 25.99 4.40
C ARG A 402 -11.40 26.95 3.29
N LEU A 403 -11.59 26.57 2.02
CA LEU A 403 -11.11 27.34 0.87
C LEU A 403 -12.15 28.29 0.25
N GLY A 404 -13.43 28.18 0.63
CA GLY A 404 -14.53 28.89 -0.02
C GLY A 404 -14.90 28.35 -1.42
N GLN A 405 -14.22 27.30 -1.89
CA GLN A 405 -14.45 26.69 -3.20
C GLN A 405 -14.12 25.20 -3.20
N SER A 406 -14.86 24.41 -3.99
CA SER A 406 -14.56 23.00 -4.25
C SER A 406 -13.21 22.84 -4.95
N ARG A 407 -12.53 21.71 -4.75
CA ARG A 407 -11.36 21.28 -5.54
C ARG A 407 -11.70 20.02 -6.33
N PRO A 408 -11.00 19.72 -7.45
CA PRO A 408 -11.18 18.47 -8.16
C PRO A 408 -10.95 17.28 -7.24
N ILE A 409 -11.80 16.27 -7.32
CA ILE A 409 -11.70 15.02 -6.58
C ILE A 409 -11.65 13.88 -7.57
N ILE A 410 -10.68 12.98 -7.44
CA ILE A 410 -10.60 11.74 -8.20
C ILE A 410 -10.52 10.61 -7.17
N ALA A 411 -11.44 9.65 -7.25
CA ALA A 411 -11.27 8.41 -6.49
C ALA A 411 -10.26 7.55 -7.23
N THR A 412 -9.07 7.35 -6.66
CA THR A 412 -7.98 6.60 -7.32
C THR A 412 -8.05 5.12 -7.02
N GLU A 413 -8.67 4.76 -5.90
CA GLU A 413 -9.10 3.42 -5.57
C GLU A 413 -10.56 3.48 -5.15
N GLY A 414 -11.40 2.59 -5.66
CA GLY A 414 -12.80 2.62 -5.26
C GLY A 414 -13.64 1.48 -5.77
N GLY A 415 -14.94 1.64 -5.57
CA GLY A 415 -15.92 0.66 -6.02
C GLY A 415 -16.17 -0.43 -4.99
N PHE A 416 -17.04 -1.35 -5.38
CA PHE A 416 -17.35 -2.54 -4.62
C PHE A 416 -16.37 -3.63 -5.02
N GLN A 417 -15.80 -4.37 -4.08
CA GLN A 417 -14.90 -5.50 -4.32
C GLN A 417 -15.59 -6.82 -3.96
N THR A 418 -15.14 -7.93 -4.54
CA THR A 418 -15.77 -9.23 -4.24
C THR A 418 -15.20 -9.89 -3.00
N GLY A 419 -13.97 -9.52 -2.60
CA GLY A 419 -13.20 -10.23 -1.57
C GLY A 419 -13.00 -11.70 -1.94
N GLY A 420 -12.93 -12.00 -3.24
CA GLY A 420 -12.76 -13.36 -3.78
C GLY A 420 -14.03 -14.21 -3.71
N ASN A 421 -15.12 -13.67 -3.18
CA ASN A 421 -16.37 -14.38 -3.04
C ASN A 421 -17.19 -14.33 -4.35
N LYS A 422 -17.27 -15.47 -5.05
CA LYS A 422 -18.08 -15.64 -6.27
C LYS A 422 -19.57 -15.31 -6.07
N GLN A 423 -20.13 -15.51 -4.88
CA GLN A 423 -21.52 -15.13 -4.57
C GLN A 423 -21.74 -13.61 -4.57
N MET A 424 -20.67 -12.80 -4.50
CA MET A 424 -20.75 -11.35 -4.56
C MET A 424 -20.67 -10.80 -5.99
N TYR A 425 -20.44 -11.63 -7.02
CA TYR A 425 -20.24 -11.15 -8.40
C TYR A 425 -21.42 -10.33 -8.95
N ASP A 426 -22.65 -10.77 -8.68
CA ASP A 426 -23.85 -10.02 -9.11
C ASP A 426 -23.98 -8.69 -8.38
N ARG A 427 -23.61 -8.63 -7.09
CA ARG A 427 -23.62 -7.39 -6.30
C ARG A 427 -22.52 -6.45 -6.77
N HIS A 428 -21.32 -6.97 -6.96
CA HIS A 428 -20.18 -6.25 -7.53
C HIS A 428 -20.53 -5.61 -8.87
N MET A 429 -21.11 -6.38 -9.80
CA MET A 429 -21.56 -5.85 -11.09
C MET A 429 -22.58 -4.73 -10.91
N ARG A 430 -23.67 -4.97 -10.16
CA ARG A 430 -24.76 -3.98 -10.01
C ARG A 430 -24.28 -2.69 -9.37
N TYR A 431 -23.57 -2.77 -8.24
CA TYR A 431 -23.18 -1.58 -7.49
C TYR A 431 -22.17 -0.73 -8.27
N ASN A 432 -21.16 -1.34 -8.89
CA ASN A 432 -20.21 -0.58 -9.70
C ASN A 432 -20.85 0.02 -10.96
N ILE A 433 -21.84 -0.65 -11.57
CA ILE A 433 -22.66 -0.04 -12.64
C ILE A 433 -23.42 1.17 -12.12
N ASP A 434 -24.02 1.07 -10.94
CA ASP A 434 -24.76 2.18 -10.32
C ASP A 434 -23.85 3.37 -10.01
N TYR A 435 -22.63 3.11 -9.52
CA TYR A 435 -21.61 4.14 -9.30
C TYR A 435 -21.23 4.87 -10.60
N TYR A 436 -20.97 4.12 -11.67
CA TYR A 436 -20.68 4.71 -12.98
C TYR A 436 -21.88 5.45 -13.60
N ASN A 437 -23.10 4.94 -13.43
CA ASN A 437 -24.30 5.67 -13.85
C ASN A 437 -24.46 6.97 -13.07
N TYR A 438 -24.10 6.99 -11.77
CA TYR A 438 -24.09 8.22 -10.99
C TYR A 438 -23.10 9.25 -11.55
N MET A 439 -21.92 8.82 -12.03
CA MET A 439 -20.91 9.73 -12.60
C MET A 439 -21.42 10.60 -13.76
N LEU A 440 -22.44 10.14 -14.50
CA LEU A 440 -23.06 10.91 -15.59
C LEU A 440 -23.76 12.19 -15.11
N LYS A 441 -24.11 12.25 -13.82
CA LYS A 441 -24.76 13.39 -13.14
C LYS A 441 -24.02 13.84 -11.88
N ALA A 442 -22.80 13.35 -11.67
CA ALA A 442 -22.00 13.71 -10.51
C ALA A 442 -21.66 15.20 -10.53
N GLU A 443 -21.36 15.71 -9.34
CA GLU A 443 -20.97 17.09 -9.13
C GLU A 443 -19.73 17.44 -9.98
N PRO A 444 -19.64 18.66 -10.56
CA PRO A 444 -18.57 19.01 -11.51
C PRO A 444 -17.15 18.89 -10.97
N TYR A 445 -16.99 18.90 -9.64
CA TYR A 445 -15.72 18.74 -8.95
C TYR A 445 -15.33 17.26 -8.77
N TYR A 446 -16.23 16.30 -8.91
CA TYR A 446 -15.89 14.88 -8.82
C TYR A 446 -15.56 14.34 -10.21
N PHE A 447 -14.27 14.25 -10.52
CA PHE A 447 -13.79 14.04 -11.89
C PHE A 447 -13.95 12.62 -12.35
N ALA A 448 -13.55 11.65 -11.53
CA ALA A 448 -13.61 10.25 -11.88
C ALA A 448 -13.78 9.36 -10.65
N GLN A 449 -14.49 8.25 -10.88
CA GLN A 449 -14.53 7.08 -10.02
C GLN A 449 -13.63 6.01 -10.65
N CYS A 450 -12.43 5.79 -10.10
CA CYS A 450 -11.54 4.72 -10.53
C CYS A 450 -11.71 3.49 -9.64
N ASN A 451 -12.31 2.43 -10.19
CA ASN A 451 -12.48 1.19 -9.43
C ASN A 451 -11.15 0.48 -9.21
N TRP A 452 -11.02 -0.21 -8.06
CA TRP A 452 -9.79 -0.90 -7.68
C TRP A 452 -9.51 -2.06 -8.66
N ILE A 453 -8.34 -1.94 -9.29
CA ILE A 453 -7.64 -2.77 -10.28
C ILE A 453 -8.43 -3.50 -11.39
N ILE A 454 -7.99 -3.28 -12.63
CA ILE A 454 -8.48 -4.04 -13.80
C ILE A 454 -8.08 -5.53 -13.75
N GLY A 455 -6.92 -5.85 -13.18
CA GLY A 455 -6.36 -7.19 -13.08
C GLY A 455 -5.07 -7.19 -12.26
N ASN A 456 -4.54 -8.37 -11.94
CA ASN A 456 -3.19 -8.53 -11.38
C ASN A 456 -2.38 -9.58 -12.16
N ASP A 457 -2.70 -10.86 -12.03
CA ASP A 457 -1.92 -11.97 -12.62
C ASP A 457 -1.88 -11.85 -14.16
N VAL A 458 -3.03 -11.51 -14.74
CA VAL A 458 -3.17 -11.39 -16.20
C VAL A 458 -2.42 -10.19 -16.80
N GLY A 459 -1.90 -9.29 -15.97
CA GLY A 459 -1.04 -8.18 -16.36
C GLY A 459 0.40 -8.29 -15.89
N GLY A 460 0.79 -9.43 -15.31
CA GLY A 460 2.15 -9.70 -14.86
C GLY A 460 2.47 -9.20 -13.45
N GLY A 461 1.46 -9.02 -12.60
CA GLY A 461 1.64 -8.79 -11.16
C GLY A 461 2.03 -10.06 -10.40
N ASP A 462 2.30 -9.91 -9.10
CA ASP A 462 2.68 -11.03 -8.23
C ASP A 462 1.54 -12.03 -8.08
N LYS A 463 1.81 -13.30 -8.36
CA LYS A 463 0.79 -14.33 -8.52
C LYS A 463 -0.14 -14.43 -7.29
N GLY A 464 -1.43 -14.29 -7.53
CA GLY A 464 -2.49 -14.41 -6.52
C GLY A 464 -2.68 -13.16 -5.66
N MET A 465 -1.81 -12.16 -5.76
CA MET A 465 -1.94 -10.91 -5.01
C MET A 465 -3.13 -10.09 -5.55
N TRP A 466 -4.02 -9.64 -4.67
CA TRP A 466 -5.17 -8.80 -5.01
C TRP A 466 -6.17 -9.38 -6.03
N GLU A 467 -6.06 -10.65 -6.42
CA GLU A 467 -6.94 -11.27 -7.42
C GLU A 467 -8.42 -11.21 -7.01
N ASP A 468 -8.68 -11.11 -5.70
CA ASP A 468 -9.97 -10.99 -5.04
C ASP A 468 -10.68 -9.64 -5.30
N ALA A 469 -9.95 -8.65 -5.84
CA ALA A 469 -10.42 -7.33 -6.24
C ALA A 469 -10.44 -7.07 -7.76
N THR A 470 -9.96 -8.01 -8.58
CA THR A 470 -9.76 -7.78 -10.02
C THR A 470 -11.02 -7.91 -10.88
N TRP A 471 -11.03 -7.26 -12.05
CA TRP A 471 -12.09 -7.43 -13.05
C TRP A 471 -11.78 -8.50 -14.09
N PHE A 472 -10.50 -8.76 -14.34
CA PHE A 472 -10.00 -9.80 -15.21
C PHE A 472 -9.09 -10.72 -14.40
N THR A 473 -9.53 -11.96 -14.22
CA THR A 473 -8.74 -13.02 -13.57
C THR A 473 -8.19 -13.98 -14.63
N PRO A 474 -7.29 -14.91 -14.26
CA PRO A 474 -6.87 -16.01 -15.14
C PRO A 474 -8.04 -16.87 -15.66
N ASP A 475 -9.13 -16.99 -14.89
CA ASP A 475 -10.34 -17.73 -15.27
C ASP A 475 -11.24 -16.96 -16.26
N GLY A 476 -10.99 -15.66 -16.44
CA GLY A 476 -11.73 -14.79 -17.34
C GLY A 476 -12.28 -13.52 -16.67
N PRO A 477 -13.02 -12.70 -17.43
CA PRO A 477 -13.56 -11.45 -16.90
C PRO A 477 -14.76 -11.67 -15.96
N LEU A 478 -14.88 -10.83 -14.94
CA LEU A 478 -16.07 -10.74 -14.10
C LEU A 478 -17.30 -10.23 -14.89
N PRO A 479 -18.54 -10.52 -14.44
CA PRO A 479 -19.78 -10.13 -15.14
C PRO A 479 -19.89 -8.64 -15.50
N ILE A 480 -19.28 -7.77 -14.68
CA ILE A 480 -19.27 -6.32 -14.91
C ILE A 480 -18.68 -5.93 -16.28
N VAL A 481 -17.64 -6.63 -16.74
CA VAL A 481 -16.97 -6.31 -18.01
C VAL A 481 -17.95 -6.46 -19.17
N ALA A 482 -18.70 -7.56 -19.19
CA ALA A 482 -19.71 -7.81 -20.22
C ALA A 482 -20.87 -6.81 -20.15
N ALA A 483 -21.27 -6.41 -18.93
CA ALA A 483 -22.32 -5.43 -18.73
C ALA A 483 -21.93 -4.02 -19.23
N LEU A 484 -20.74 -3.53 -18.86
CA LEU A 484 -20.25 -2.21 -19.29
C LEU A 484 -20.09 -2.11 -20.81
N LYS A 485 -19.62 -3.17 -21.46
CA LYS A 485 -19.53 -3.23 -22.94
C LYS A 485 -20.89 -3.07 -23.61
N LYS A 486 -21.99 -3.49 -22.98
CA LYS A 486 -23.35 -3.37 -23.52
C LYS A 486 -23.99 -2.01 -23.21
N MET A 487 -23.54 -1.30 -22.17
CA MET A 487 -24.08 0.00 -21.80
C MET A 487 -23.82 1.06 -22.89
N GLU A 488 -24.70 2.06 -22.96
CA GLU A 488 -24.50 3.21 -23.85
C GLU A 488 -23.38 4.11 -23.31
N LYS A 489 -22.47 4.57 -24.18
CA LYS A 489 -21.27 5.31 -23.79
C LYS A 489 -21.56 6.80 -23.94
N LYS A 490 -22.00 7.43 -22.85
CA LYS A 490 -22.37 8.85 -22.82
C LYS A 490 -21.29 9.66 -22.08
N PRO A 491 -20.84 10.80 -22.64
CA PRO A 491 -20.11 11.78 -21.84
C PRO A 491 -21.06 12.44 -20.82
N ARG A 492 -20.50 12.91 -19.70
CA ARG A 492 -21.23 13.77 -18.75
C ARG A 492 -21.39 15.18 -19.34
N ALA A 493 -22.44 15.88 -18.92
CA ALA A 493 -22.57 17.32 -19.22
C ALA A 493 -21.41 18.07 -18.52
N ARG A 494 -20.76 18.99 -19.24
CA ARG A 494 -19.66 19.82 -18.72
C ARG A 494 -20.18 21.10 -18.09
#